data_AF-A0A651E8Q9-F1
#
_entry.id   AF-A0A651E8Q9-F1
#
_cell.length_a   1.000
_cell.length_b   1.000
_cell.length_c   1.000
_cell.angle_alpha   90.00
_cell.angle_beta   90.00
_cell.angle_gamma   90.00
#
_symmetry.space_group_name_H-M   'P 1'
#
loop_
_entity.id
_entity.type
_entity.pdbx_description
1 polymer ?
#
loop_
_entity_poly.entity_id
_entity_poly.type
_entity_poly.pdbx_seq_one_letter_code
_entity_poly.pdbx_strand_id
1 'polypeptide(L)' 'MRGAGPSWAGLALILLLGLSACGFGRSGPSASEQRAPCDSLAAQAIDAEDLGEARRLAARASDCYSGLQTAR' A
#
# COMPACT_ATOMS: atom_id res chain seq x y z
N MET A 1 -35.02 -25.27 -37.49
CA MET A 1 -35.00 -23.90 -36.93
C MET A 1 -34.92 -24.02 -35.42
N ARG A 2 -33.70 -24.08 -34.83
CA ARG A 2 -33.51 -24.23 -33.38
C ARG A 2 -33.23 -22.85 -32.79
N GLY A 3 -34.20 -22.33 -32.05
CA GLY A 3 -34.07 -21.05 -31.33
C GLY A 3 -33.04 -21.18 -30.22
N ALA A 4 -31.98 -20.39 -30.30
CA ALA A 4 -31.05 -20.16 -29.21
C ALA A 4 -31.75 -19.29 -28.17
N GLY A 5 -32.26 -19.91 -27.10
CA GLY A 5 -32.71 -19.17 -25.92
C GLY A 5 -31.50 -18.57 -25.19
N PRO A 6 -31.60 -17.33 -24.67
CA PRO A 6 -30.49 -16.71 -23.96
C PRO A 6 -30.15 -17.50 -22.70
N SER A 7 -28.93 -18.02 -22.65
CA SER A 7 -28.38 -18.79 -21.54
C SER A 7 -28.30 -17.93 -20.28
N TRP A 8 -29.17 -18.19 -19.30
CA TRP A 8 -29.15 -17.59 -17.95
C TRP A 8 -27.76 -17.72 -17.27
N ALA A 9 -26.96 -18.69 -17.70
CA ALA A 9 -25.56 -18.87 -17.31
C ALA A 9 -24.66 -17.65 -17.62
N GLY A 10 -24.93 -16.91 -18.69
CA GLY A 10 -24.15 -15.72 -19.04
C GLY A 10 -24.38 -14.55 -18.09
N LEU A 11 -25.61 -14.40 -17.59
CA LEU A 11 -26.01 -13.30 -16.70
C LEU A 11 -25.42 -13.50 -15.28
N ALA A 12 -25.34 -14.75 -14.82
CA ALA A 12 -24.69 -15.09 -13.56
C ALA A 12 -23.17 -14.81 -13.57
N LEU A 13 -22.51 -15.03 -14.71
CA LEU A 13 -21.07 -14.77 -14.85
C LEU A 13 -20.76 -13.27 -14.76
N ILE A 14 -21.59 -12.42 -15.38
CA ILE A 14 -21.42 -10.95 -15.36
C ILE A 14 -21.65 -10.38 -13.96
N LEU A 15 -22.61 -10.92 -13.20
CA LEU A 15 -22.85 -10.53 -11.81
C LEU A 15 -21.67 -10.92 -10.88
N LEU A 16 -21.06 -12.08 -11.09
CA LEU A 16 -19.86 -12.50 -10.35
C LEU A 16 -18.62 -11.66 -10.69
N LEU A 17 -18.46 -11.22 -11.94
CA LEU A 17 -17.38 -10.29 -12.31
C LEU A 17 -17.60 -8.88 -11.76
N GLY A 18 -18.86 -8.43 -11.65
CA GLY A 18 -19.21 -7.12 -11.10
C GLY A 18 -18.83 -6.94 -9.63
N LEU A 19 -18.94 -8.00 -8.81
CA LEU A 19 -18.52 -7.95 -7.40
C LEU A 19 -17.00 -7.88 -7.24
N SER A 20 -16.20 -8.43 -8.17
CA SER A 20 -14.74 -8.28 -8.14
C SER A 20 -14.26 -6.91 -8.63
N ALA A 21 -15.05 -6.20 -9.46
CA ALA A 21 -14.69 -4.87 -9.93
C ALA A 21 -15.07 -3.74 -8.96
N CYS A 22 -16.01 -3.99 -8.03
CA CYS A 22 -16.24 -3.11 -6.87
C CYS A 22 -15.21 -3.33 -5.73
N GLY A 23 -14.13 -4.06 -6.01
CA GLY A 23 -12.89 -4.08 -5.26
C GLY A 23 -11.90 -2.98 -5.69
N PHE A 24 -12.37 -1.87 -6.26
CA PHE A 24 -11.63 -0.59 -6.26
C PHE A 24 -11.55 -0.02 -4.83
N GLY A 25 -11.20 -0.87 -3.87
CA GLY A 25 -10.76 -0.48 -2.55
C GLY A 25 -9.32 -0.03 -2.70
N ARG A 26 -9.13 1.23 -3.08
CA ARG A 26 -8.02 2.09 -2.66
C ARG A 26 -6.80 1.26 -2.24
N SER A 27 -5.98 0.84 -3.20
CA SER A 27 -4.62 0.37 -2.93
C SER A 27 -3.87 1.57 -2.36
N GLY A 28 -4.13 1.87 -1.08
CA GLY A 28 -3.28 2.75 -0.31
C GLY A 28 -1.87 2.15 -0.37
N PRO A 29 -0.83 3.00 -0.39
CA PRO A 29 0.54 2.53 -0.42
C PRO A 29 0.69 1.43 0.63
N SER A 30 1.23 0.29 0.25
CA SER A 30 1.35 -0.83 1.19
C SER A 30 2.15 -0.37 2.41
N ALA A 31 1.93 -0.98 3.58
CA ALA A 31 2.63 -0.57 4.81
C ALA A 31 4.16 -0.57 4.64
N SER A 32 4.67 -1.38 3.70
CA SER A 32 6.07 -1.44 3.27
C SER A 32 6.49 -0.20 2.46
N GLU A 33 5.70 0.22 1.47
CA GLU A 33 5.96 1.43 0.67
C GLU A 33 5.91 2.70 1.53
N GLN A 34 5.02 2.74 2.54
CA GLN A 34 4.97 3.88 3.46
C GLN A 34 6.18 3.95 4.39
N ARG A 35 6.81 2.82 4.72
CA ARG A 35 7.99 2.72 5.60
C ARG A 35 9.32 2.97 4.91
N ALA A 36 9.41 2.69 3.61
CA ALA A 36 10.61 2.90 2.80
C ALA A 36 11.32 4.27 3.01
N PRO A 37 10.63 5.43 3.09
CA PRO A 37 11.30 6.70 3.38
C PRO A 37 11.85 6.76 4.81
N CYS A 38 11.18 6.18 5.80
CA CYS A 38 11.68 6.14 7.18
C CYS A 38 12.90 5.20 7.29
N ASP A 39 12.87 4.05 6.61
CA ASP A 39 13.98 3.09 6.56
C ASP A 39 15.23 3.74 5.91
N SER A 40 15.04 4.54 4.85
CA SER A 40 16.13 5.28 4.20
C SER A 40 16.81 6.28 5.14
N LEU A 41 16.03 7.01 5.97
CA LEU A 41 16.58 7.93 6.96
C LEU A 41 17.35 7.19 8.06
N ALA A 42 16.83 6.03 8.50
CA ALA A 42 17.52 5.19 9.47
C ALA A 42 18.83 4.63 8.92
N ALA A 43 18.85 4.19 7.66
CA ALA A 43 20.06 3.71 6.99
C ALA A 43 21.12 4.83 6.89
N GLN A 44 20.71 6.04 6.49
CA GLN A 44 21.61 7.20 6.45
C GLN A 44 22.16 7.55 7.84
N ALA A 45 21.37 7.38 8.91
CA ALA A 45 21.83 7.62 10.27
C ALA A 45 22.93 6.63 10.70
N ILE A 46 22.89 5.39 10.20
CA ILE A 46 23.89 4.36 10.46
C ILE A 46 25.17 4.60 9.67
N ASP A 47 25.02 5.09 8.43
CA ASP A 47 26.13 5.37 7.51
C ASP A 47 26.81 6.72 7.78
N ALA A 48 26.16 7.62 8.55
CA ALA A 48 26.70 8.93 8.87
C ALA A 48 27.97 8.86 9.73
N GLU A 49 29.05 9.46 9.23
CA GLU A 49 30.33 9.56 9.94
C GLU A 49 30.27 10.54 11.13
N ASP A 50 29.44 11.59 11.04
CA ASP A 50 29.23 12.56 12.11
C ASP A 50 28.10 12.12 13.07
N LEU A 51 28.41 12.05 14.36
CA LEU A 51 27.44 11.65 15.40
C LEU A 51 26.29 12.65 15.55
N GLY A 52 26.51 13.93 15.23
CA GLY A 52 25.46 14.95 15.25
C GLY A 52 24.45 14.75 14.12
N GLU A 53 24.93 14.47 12.92
CA GLU A 53 24.14 14.11 11.75
C GLU A 53 23.40 12.79 11.93
N ALA A 54 24.08 11.76 12.43
CA ALA A 54 23.46 10.48 12.78
C ALA A 54 22.26 10.66 13.71
N ARG A 55 22.40 11.47 14.78
CA ARG A 55 21.31 11.78 15.71
C ARG A 55 20.16 12.52 15.05
N ARG A 56 20.45 13.50 14.17
CA ARG A 56 19.42 14.25 13.44
C ARG A 56 18.64 13.35 12.49
N LEU A 57 19.33 12.46 11.77
CA LEU A 57 18.72 11.49 10.86
C LEU A 57 17.88 10.46 11.62
N ALA A 58 18.39 9.94 12.75
CA ALA A 58 17.66 9.01 13.60
C ALA A 58 16.39 9.63 14.21
N ALA A 59 16.45 10.91 14.63
CA ALA A 59 15.28 11.64 15.11
C ALA A 59 14.22 11.76 14.01
N ARG A 60 14.62 12.16 12.79
CA ARG A 60 13.71 12.25 11.64
C ARG A 60 13.10 10.90 11.26
N ALA A 61 13.88 9.81 11.31
CA ALA A 61 13.36 8.47 11.09
C ALA A 61 12.31 8.10 12.16
N SER A 62 12.58 8.41 13.43
CA SER A 62 11.67 8.16 14.54
C SER A 62 10.36 8.93 14.42
N ASP A 63 10.42 10.20 14.04
CA ASP A 63 9.24 11.03 13.75
C ASP A 63 8.44 10.46 12.58
N CYS A 64 9.13 10.00 11.53
CA CYS A 64 8.53 9.36 10.36
C CYS A 64 7.72 8.10 10.75
N TYR A 65 8.32 7.16 11.50
CA TYR A 65 7.58 5.97 11.97
C TYR A 65 6.45 6.30 12.94
N SER A 66 6.60 7.35 13.76
CA SER A 66 5.54 7.80 14.67
C SER A 66 4.33 8.34 13.90
N GLY A 67 4.57 9.07 12.80
CA GLY A 67 3.52 9.49 11.88
C GLY A 67 2.80 8.31 11.22
N LEU A 68 3.53 7.28 10.80
CA LEU A 68 2.93 6.06 10.23
C LEU A 68 2.11 5.25 11.23
N GLN A 69 2.50 5.23 12.51
CA GLN A 69 1.72 4.56 13.57
C GLN A 69 0.43 5.30 13.88
N THR A 70 0.44 6.64 13.81
CA THR A 70 -0.73 7.49 14.08
C THR A 70 -1.73 7.48 12.93
N ALA A 71 -1.25 7.26 11.70
CA ALA A 71 -2.09 7.18 10.48
C ALA A 71 -2.77 5.81 10.27
N ARG A 72 -2.52 4.84 11.15
CA ARG A 72 -3.02 3.47 11.07
C ARG A 72 -4.20 3.25 12.01
#